data_AF-A0A917M4A8-F1
#
_entry.id   AF-A0A917M4A8-F1
#
_cell.length_a   1.000
_cell.length_b   1.000
_cell.length_c   1.000
_cell.angle_alpha   90.00
_cell.angle_beta   90.00
_cell.angle_gamma   90.00
#
_symmetry.space_group_name_H-M   'P 1'
#
loop_
_entity.id
_entity.type
_entity.pdbx_description
1 polymer ?
#
loop_
_entity_poly.entity_id
_entity_poly.type
_entity_poly.pdbx_seq_one_letter_code
_entity_poly.pdbx_strand_id
1 'polypeptide(L)'
;MEKYELIAKCGTLVEFVTKLDIYEEQVWLTALGSDKWSIKEVIGHLIRWDKYFYDTTIEPIVTNNPITMSEADDVIAFNTAAAAWALSQTEADLIGALTKSRKAITDALQTVPEEDYSKLHTDAEGNTFTLEQFIQDIISHDQHHTTQIVQAIER
;
A
#
# COMPACT_ATOMS: atom_id res chain seq x y z
N MET A 1 2.43 7.72 -17.81
CA MET A 1 3.12 6.41 -17.84
C MET A 1 2.15 5.42 -18.46
N GLU A 2 2.58 4.50 -19.33
CA GLU A 2 1.63 3.56 -19.95
C GLU A 2 0.95 2.68 -18.87
N LYS A 3 -0.32 2.31 -19.06
CA LYS A 3 -1.15 1.60 -18.05
C LYS A 3 -0.41 0.40 -17.44
N TYR A 4 0.17 -0.44 -18.28
CA TYR A 4 0.82 -1.68 -17.84
C TYR A 4 2.12 -1.43 -17.08
N GLU A 5 2.87 -0.37 -17.43
CA GLU A 5 4.08 0.02 -16.68
C GLU A 5 3.71 0.52 -15.29
N LEU A 6 2.62 1.29 -15.18
CA LEU A 6 2.12 1.81 -13.91
C LEU A 6 1.66 0.69 -12.97
N ILE A 7 0.85 -0.26 -13.48
CA ILE A 7 0.43 -1.43 -12.71
C ILE A 7 1.64 -2.28 -12.30
N ALA A 8 2.59 -2.51 -13.21
CA ALA A 8 3.79 -3.29 -12.92
C ALA A 8 4.62 -2.65 -11.80
N LYS A 9 4.83 -1.34 -11.84
CA LYS A 9 5.53 -0.60 -10.76
C LYS A 9 4.79 -0.70 -9.44
N CYS A 10 3.47 -0.54 -9.43
CA CYS A 10 2.65 -0.74 -8.25
C CYS A 10 2.79 -2.15 -7.66
N GLY A 11 2.95 -3.18 -8.50
CA GLY A 11 3.17 -4.56 -8.06
C GLY A 11 4.53 -4.84 -7.43
N THR A 12 5.55 -4.00 -7.63
CA THR A 12 6.93 -4.27 -7.19
C THR A 12 7.09 -4.40 -5.67
N LEU A 13 6.16 -3.82 -4.90
CA LEU A 13 6.14 -3.96 -3.44
C LEU A 13 6.08 -5.44 -3.01
N VAL A 14 5.34 -6.29 -3.74
CA VAL A 14 5.25 -7.72 -3.43
C VAL A 14 6.61 -8.40 -3.54
N GLU A 15 7.36 -8.12 -4.61
CA GLU A 15 8.69 -8.67 -4.81
C GLU A 15 9.65 -8.19 -3.71
N PHE A 16 9.60 -6.90 -3.37
CA PHE A 16 10.41 -6.33 -2.30
C PHE A 16 10.18 -7.04 -0.96
N VAL A 17 8.92 -7.18 -0.54
CA VAL A 17 8.57 -7.76 0.77
C VAL A 17 8.83 -9.26 0.79
N THR A 18 8.64 -9.96 -0.32
CA THR A 18 8.99 -11.39 -0.43
C THR A 18 10.49 -11.63 -0.23
N LYS A 19 11.35 -10.71 -0.70
CA LYS A 19 12.81 -10.81 -0.47
C LYS A 19 13.20 -10.67 1.00
N LEU A 20 12.32 -10.15 1.87
CA LEU A 20 12.58 -10.06 3.30
C LEU A 20 12.45 -11.40 4.04
N ASP A 21 11.89 -12.44 3.40
CA ASP A 21 11.72 -13.79 3.96
C ASP A 21 13.05 -14.47 4.34
N ILE A 22 14.17 -13.98 3.80
CA ILE A 22 15.51 -14.47 4.16
C ILE A 22 15.96 -14.04 5.57
N TYR A 23 15.30 -13.03 6.15
CA TYR A 23 15.69 -12.44 7.42
C TYR A 23 14.88 -13.02 8.58
N GLU A 24 15.55 -13.24 9.70
CA GLU A 24 14.92 -13.65 10.95
C GLU A 24 14.07 -12.51 11.54
N GLU A 25 13.11 -12.86 12.40
CA GLU A 25 12.18 -11.92 13.06
C GLU A 25 12.91 -10.74 13.73
N GLN A 26 14.11 -10.95 14.28
CA GLN A 26 14.89 -9.89 14.91
C GLN A 26 15.20 -8.73 13.94
N VAL A 27 15.40 -9.02 12.65
CA VAL A 27 15.58 -7.99 11.62
C VAL A 27 14.25 -7.28 11.35
N TRP A 28 13.14 -8.01 11.26
CA TRP A 28 11.80 -7.43 11.08
C TRP A 28 11.40 -6.48 12.22
N LEU A 29 11.90 -6.74 13.43
CA LEU A 29 11.72 -5.87 14.60
C LEU A 29 12.70 -4.68 14.65
N THR A 30 13.59 -4.53 13.68
CA THR A 30 14.51 -3.38 13.60
C THR A 30 13.74 -2.10 13.32
N ALA A 31 13.91 -1.11 14.20
CA ALA A 31 13.36 0.23 14.01
C ALA A 31 14.01 0.96 12.83
N LEU A 32 13.21 1.67 12.03
CA LEU A 32 13.69 2.46 10.88
C LEU A 32 14.54 3.68 11.30
N GLY A 33 14.55 4.02 12.59
CA GLY A 33 15.33 5.08 13.21
C GLY A 33 14.93 5.28 14.68
N SER A 34 15.57 6.21 15.37
CA SER A 34 15.18 6.58 16.74
C SER A 34 13.71 6.99 16.79
N ASP A 35 12.95 6.37 17.68
CA ASP A 35 11.52 6.60 17.89
C ASP A 35 10.64 6.37 16.64
N LYS A 36 11.12 5.57 15.68
CA LYS A 36 10.36 5.15 14.49
C LYS A 36 9.92 3.69 14.62
N TRP A 37 8.87 3.36 13.87
CA TRP A 37 8.39 1.99 13.71
C TRP A 37 9.47 1.02 13.23
N SER A 38 9.26 -0.25 13.57
CA SER A 38 9.96 -1.39 13.00
C SER A 38 9.55 -1.66 11.55
N ILE A 39 10.35 -2.47 10.85
CA ILE A 39 9.99 -2.99 9.53
C ILE A 39 8.62 -3.68 9.58
N LYS A 40 8.39 -4.51 10.60
CA LYS A 40 7.14 -5.27 10.81
C LYS A 40 5.92 -4.35 10.88
N GLU A 41 5.99 -3.29 11.68
CA GLU A 41 4.93 -2.29 11.80
C GLU A 41 4.66 -1.54 10.49
N VAL A 42 5.71 -1.19 9.74
CA VAL A 42 5.60 -0.50 8.44
C VAL A 42 4.98 -1.41 7.38
N ILE A 43 5.31 -2.70 7.36
CA ILE A 43 4.63 -3.66 6.48
C ILE A 43 3.13 -3.76 6.83
N GLY A 44 2.79 -3.77 8.12
CA GLY A 44 1.39 -3.71 8.56
C GLY A 44 0.65 -2.46 8.09
N HIS A 45 1.29 -1.30 8.20
CA HIS A 45 0.80 -0.02 7.67
C HIS A 45 0.49 -0.11 6.17
N LEU A 46 1.43 -0.60 5.36
CA LEU A 46 1.24 -0.77 3.92
C LEU A 46 0.05 -1.69 3.57
N ILE A 47 -0.09 -2.82 4.28
CA ILE A 47 -1.21 -3.75 4.08
C ILE A 47 -2.57 -3.10 4.37
N ARG A 48 -2.65 -2.31 5.45
CA ARG A 48 -3.91 -1.65 5.83
C ARG A 48 -4.27 -0.54 4.85
N TRP A 49 -3.29 0.22 4.36
CA TRP A 49 -3.52 1.22 3.32
C TRP A 49 -3.91 0.59 1.99
N ASP A 50 -3.30 -0.53 1.58
CA ASP A 50 -3.76 -1.27 0.40
C ASP A 50 -5.25 -1.63 0.50
N LYS A 51 -5.66 -2.17 1.65
CA LYS A 51 -7.07 -2.53 1.87
C LYS A 51 -7.98 -1.31 1.84
N TYR A 52 -7.58 -0.21 2.50
CA TYR A 52 -8.35 1.03 2.50
C TYR A 52 -8.53 1.55 1.07
N PHE A 53 -7.44 1.72 0.32
CA PHE A 53 -7.48 2.19 -1.06
C PHE A 53 -8.28 1.29 -1.99
N TYR A 54 -8.21 -0.03 -1.77
CA TYR A 54 -9.02 -0.98 -2.52
C TYR A 54 -10.51 -0.74 -2.26
N ASP A 55 -10.92 -0.77 -0.98
CA ASP A 55 -12.32 -0.71 -0.57
C ASP A 55 -12.96 0.66 -0.88
N THR A 56 -12.23 1.76 -0.70
CA THR A 56 -12.80 3.12 -0.80
C THR A 56 -12.66 3.77 -2.16
N THR A 57 -11.76 3.27 -3.01
CA THR A 57 -11.40 3.93 -4.28
C THR A 57 -11.39 2.96 -5.45
N ILE A 58 -10.55 1.91 -5.43
CA ILE A 58 -10.32 1.08 -6.62
C ILE A 58 -11.53 0.20 -6.93
N GLU A 59 -12.10 -0.48 -5.95
CA GLU A 59 -13.32 -1.27 -6.14
C GLU A 59 -14.50 -0.38 -6.58
N PRO A 60 -14.75 0.79 -5.96
CA PRO A 60 -15.77 1.73 -6.46
C PRO A 60 -15.59 2.14 -7.91
N ILE A 61 -14.36 2.43 -8.35
CA ILE A 61 -14.08 2.77 -9.76
C ILE A 61 -14.44 1.59 -10.68
N VAL A 62 -13.99 0.37 -10.36
CA VAL A 62 -14.22 -0.83 -11.19
C VAL A 62 -15.70 -1.23 -11.22
N THR A 63 -16.42 -1.00 -10.13
CA THR A 63 -17.84 -1.35 -9.98
C THR A 63 -18.80 -0.22 -10.33
N ASN A 64 -18.28 0.95 -10.73
CA ASN A 64 -19.03 2.17 -11.00
C ASN A 64 -19.93 2.60 -9.81
N ASN A 65 -19.39 2.45 -8.60
CA ASN A 65 -19.98 2.91 -7.35
C ASN A 65 -19.35 4.25 -6.90
N PRO A 66 -20.02 5.01 -6.01
CA PRO A 66 -19.43 6.22 -5.44
C PRO A 66 -18.14 5.92 -4.67
N ILE A 67 -17.11 6.72 -4.92
CA ILE A 67 -15.86 6.70 -4.15
C ILE A 67 -16.15 7.27 -2.77
N THR A 68 -15.74 6.54 -1.73
CA THR A 68 -15.96 6.92 -0.33
C THR A 68 -14.67 7.27 0.39
N MET A 69 -13.56 7.40 -0.36
CA MET A 69 -12.29 7.82 0.20
C MET A 69 -12.43 9.20 0.82
N SER A 70 -11.99 9.32 2.05
CA SER A 70 -11.79 10.57 2.78
C SER A 70 -10.42 10.57 3.43
N GLU A 71 -10.01 11.69 4.01
CA GLU A 71 -9.04 11.62 5.09
C GLU A 71 -9.61 10.70 6.17
N ALA A 72 -8.83 9.75 6.68
CA ALA A 72 -9.32 8.91 7.76
C ALA A 72 -9.58 9.82 8.97
N ASP A 73 -10.80 9.80 9.52
CA ASP A 73 -11.23 10.66 10.64
C ASP A 73 -10.21 10.67 11.80
N ASP A 74 -9.51 9.54 11.98
CA ASP A 74 -8.34 9.43 12.84
C ASP A 74 -7.23 8.58 12.18
N VAL A 75 -6.45 9.19 11.28
CA VAL A 75 -5.26 8.58 10.64
C VAL A 75 -4.28 8.03 11.69
N ILE A 76 -4.17 8.66 12.86
CA ILE A 76 -3.25 8.23 13.92
C ILE A 76 -3.72 6.90 14.52
N ALA A 77 -5.01 6.78 14.86
CA ALA A 77 -5.58 5.55 15.37
C ALA A 77 -5.54 4.43 14.32
N PHE A 78 -5.83 4.75 13.06
CA PHE A 78 -5.72 3.79 11.95
C PHE A 78 -4.31 3.21 11.83
N ASN A 79 -3.30 4.07 11.78
CA ASN A 79 -1.90 3.67 11.67
C ASN A 79 -1.41 2.92 12.92
N THR A 80 -1.81 3.36 14.11
CA THR A 80 -1.47 2.71 15.37
C THR A 80 -2.06 1.29 15.44
N ALA A 81 -3.31 1.12 15.01
CA ALA A 81 -3.95 -0.18 14.92
C ALA A 81 -3.26 -1.09 13.88
N ALA A 82 -2.82 -0.52 12.75
CA ALA A 82 -2.08 -1.24 11.72
C ALA A 82 -0.74 -1.78 12.27
N ALA A 83 0.03 -0.92 12.94
CA ALA A 83 1.30 -1.26 13.57
C ALA A 83 1.12 -2.35 14.66
N ALA A 84 0.17 -2.15 15.57
CA ALA A 84 -0.11 -3.11 16.64
C ALA A 84 -0.58 -4.46 16.11
N TRP A 85 -1.43 -4.47 15.07
CA TRP A 85 -1.82 -5.70 14.40
C TRP A 85 -0.61 -6.42 13.82
N ALA A 86 0.29 -5.71 13.14
CA ALA A 86 1.46 -6.30 12.49
C ALA A 86 2.38 -7.04 13.49
N LEU A 87 2.58 -6.47 14.68
CA LEU A 87 3.39 -7.08 15.74
C LEU A 87 2.82 -8.41 16.26
N SER A 88 1.52 -8.67 16.04
CA SER A 88 0.88 -9.93 16.42
C SER A 88 0.94 -11.02 15.35
N GLN A 89 1.49 -10.73 14.17
CA GLN A 89 1.55 -11.64 13.02
C GLN A 89 2.94 -12.26 12.88
N THR A 90 3.04 -13.39 12.17
CA THR A 90 4.33 -13.89 11.69
C THR A 90 4.78 -13.16 10.42
N GLU A 91 6.07 -13.23 10.10
CA GLU A 91 6.63 -12.64 8.86
C GLU A 91 5.96 -13.24 7.63
N ALA A 92 5.75 -14.56 7.64
CA ALA A 92 5.06 -15.28 6.57
C ALA A 92 3.60 -14.80 6.40
N ASP A 93 2.89 -14.58 7.51
CA ASP A 93 1.51 -14.05 7.47
C ASP A 93 1.47 -12.63 6.88
N LEU A 94 2.46 -11.78 7.22
CA LEU A 94 2.56 -10.43 6.67
C LEU A 94 2.89 -10.43 5.18
N ILE A 95 3.84 -11.26 4.73
CA ILE A 95 4.16 -11.44 3.31
C ILE A 95 2.91 -11.91 2.55
N GLY A 96 2.19 -12.90 3.08
CA GLY A 96 0.96 -13.41 2.49
C GLY A 96 -0.14 -12.37 2.43
N ALA A 97 -0.35 -11.61 3.51
CA ALA A 97 -1.35 -10.54 3.58
C ALA A 97 -1.05 -9.41 2.59
N LEU A 98 0.21 -8.95 2.52
CA LEU A 98 0.63 -7.92 1.57
C LEU A 98 0.52 -8.39 0.12
N THR A 99 0.95 -9.62 -0.16
CA THR A 99 0.81 -10.21 -1.49
C THR A 99 -0.66 -10.23 -1.92
N LYS A 100 -1.56 -10.62 -1.01
CA LYS A 100 -3.00 -10.67 -1.27
C LYS A 100 -3.60 -9.28 -1.48
N SER A 101 -3.29 -8.32 -0.61
CA SER A 101 -3.84 -6.95 -0.70
C SER A 101 -3.37 -6.27 -1.98
N ARG A 102 -2.07 -6.34 -2.29
CA ARG A 102 -1.51 -5.70 -3.47
C ARG A 102 -1.98 -6.35 -4.75
N LYS A 103 -2.13 -7.69 -4.77
CA LYS A 103 -2.68 -8.39 -5.92
C LYS A 103 -4.13 -7.99 -6.22
N ALA A 104 -4.96 -7.80 -5.18
CA ALA A 104 -6.34 -7.33 -5.36
C ALA A 104 -6.37 -5.96 -6.07
N ILE A 105 -5.49 -5.04 -5.66
CA ILE A 105 -5.30 -3.74 -6.33
C ILE A 105 -4.88 -3.95 -7.79
N THR A 106 -3.79 -4.66 -8.05
CA THR A 106 -3.25 -4.77 -9.41
C THR A 106 -4.19 -5.49 -10.37
N ASP A 107 -4.88 -6.54 -9.90
CA ASP A 107 -5.84 -7.29 -10.71
C ASP A 107 -7.07 -6.43 -11.05
N ALA A 108 -7.58 -5.63 -10.09
CA ALA A 108 -8.68 -4.71 -10.32
C ALA A 108 -8.30 -3.62 -11.33
N LEU A 109 -7.11 -3.02 -11.18
CA LEU A 109 -6.58 -2.01 -12.10
C LEU A 109 -6.46 -2.52 -13.54
N GLN A 110 -6.09 -3.80 -13.74
CA GLN A 110 -6.03 -4.38 -15.08
C GLN A 110 -7.37 -4.36 -15.81
N THR A 111 -8.49 -4.39 -15.09
CA THR A 111 -9.85 -4.38 -15.69
C THR A 111 -10.30 -3.01 -16.18
N VAL A 112 -9.68 -1.92 -15.72
CA VAL A 112 -10.04 -0.55 -16.09
C VAL A 112 -9.49 -0.24 -17.50
N PRO A 113 -10.30 0.26 -18.46
CA PRO A 113 -9.81 0.67 -19.78
C PRO A 113 -8.67 1.70 -19.69
N GLU A 114 -7.71 1.68 -20.62
CA GLU A 114 -6.55 2.56 -20.55
C GLU A 114 -6.93 4.04 -20.66
N GLU A 115 -7.90 4.37 -21.52
CA GLU A 115 -8.45 5.71 -21.65
C GLU A 115 -9.05 6.24 -20.34
N ASP A 116 -9.50 5.34 -19.45
CA ASP A 116 -10.15 5.67 -18.19
C ASP A 116 -9.16 6.06 -17.09
N TYR A 117 -7.86 5.78 -17.26
CA TYR A 117 -6.84 6.17 -16.26
C TYR A 117 -6.70 7.68 -16.10
N SER A 118 -7.03 8.42 -17.15
CA SER A 118 -6.98 9.88 -17.21
C SER A 118 -8.30 10.55 -16.81
N LYS A 119 -9.37 9.77 -16.57
CA LYS A 119 -10.66 10.33 -16.15
C LYS A 119 -10.54 10.94 -14.75
N LEU A 120 -11.23 12.06 -14.57
CA LEU A 120 -11.36 12.69 -13.26
C LEU A 120 -12.38 11.94 -12.42
N HIS A 121 -11.97 11.62 -11.21
CA HIS A 121 -12.78 11.10 -10.12
C HIS A 121 -12.88 12.16 -9.03
N THR A 122 -13.88 12.01 -8.15
CA THR A 122 -14.07 12.89 -7.00
C THR A 122 -14.20 12.03 -5.76
N ASP A 123 -13.44 12.36 -4.72
CA ASP A 123 -13.51 11.68 -3.42
C ASP A 123 -14.71 12.18 -2.58
N ALA A 124 -14.84 11.68 -1.35
CA ALA A 124 -15.95 12.05 -0.47
C ALA A 124 -15.92 13.52 0.00
N GLU A 125 -14.78 14.18 -0.13
CA GLU A 125 -14.54 15.57 0.29
C GLU A 125 -14.65 16.58 -0.86
N GLY A 126 -14.80 16.08 -2.09
CA GLY A 126 -14.90 16.91 -3.29
C GLY A 126 -13.57 17.18 -3.98
N ASN A 127 -12.47 16.57 -3.53
CA ASN A 127 -11.18 16.68 -4.20
C ASN A 127 -11.19 15.81 -5.47
N THR A 128 -10.59 16.32 -6.53
CA THR A 128 -10.53 15.62 -7.81
C THR A 128 -9.15 15.00 -8.04
N PHE A 129 -9.13 13.79 -8.57
CA PHE A 129 -7.90 13.09 -8.94
C PHE A 129 -8.12 12.21 -10.18
N THR A 130 -7.03 11.76 -10.81
CA THR A 130 -7.08 10.71 -11.84
C THR A 130 -6.59 9.39 -11.27
N LEU A 131 -7.02 8.27 -11.84
CA LEU A 131 -6.52 6.96 -11.42
C LEU A 131 -5.01 6.84 -11.63
N GLU A 132 -4.46 7.46 -12.69
CA GLU A 132 -3.01 7.56 -12.88
C GLU A 132 -2.33 8.24 -11.69
N GLN A 133 -2.78 9.42 -11.27
CA GLN A 133 -2.20 10.14 -10.13
C GLN A 133 -2.29 9.31 -8.84
N PHE A 134 -3.45 8.71 -8.59
CA PHE A 134 -3.67 7.89 -7.39
C PHE A 134 -2.69 6.71 -7.29
N ILE A 135 -2.43 6.01 -8.40
CA ILE A 135 -1.47 4.90 -8.40
C ILE A 135 -0.03 5.42 -8.26
N GLN A 136 0.29 6.58 -8.83
CA GLN A 136 1.62 7.21 -8.63
C GLN A 136 1.86 7.57 -7.16
N ASP A 137 0.82 7.99 -6.44
CA ASP A 137 0.90 8.28 -5.01
C ASP A 137 1.15 7.00 -4.20
N ILE A 138 0.46 5.89 -4.52
CA ILE A 138 0.74 4.56 -3.94
C ILE A 138 2.20 4.15 -4.18
N ILE A 139 2.68 4.26 -5.43
CA ILE A 139 4.06 3.89 -5.79
C ILE A 139 5.07 4.75 -5.00
N SER A 140 4.83 6.05 -4.91
CA SER A 140 5.72 6.98 -4.19
C SER A 140 5.76 6.67 -2.69
N HIS A 141 4.61 6.32 -2.11
CA HIS A 141 4.48 5.89 -0.72
C HIS A 141 5.26 4.59 -0.46
N ASP A 142 5.12 3.60 -1.34
CA ASP A 142 5.87 2.34 -1.23
C ASP A 142 7.39 2.59 -1.34
N GLN A 143 7.82 3.42 -2.29
CA GLN A 143 9.23 3.76 -2.49
C GLN A 143 9.83 4.45 -1.26
N HIS A 144 9.06 5.33 -0.60
CA HIS A 144 9.47 5.97 0.64
C HIS A 144 9.78 4.92 1.73
N HIS A 145 8.86 3.99 1.96
CA HIS A 145 9.00 2.99 3.02
C HIS A 145 10.04 1.91 2.69
N THR A 146 10.06 1.41 1.45
CA THR A 146 11.07 0.44 1.03
C THR A 146 12.49 1.02 1.13
N THR A 147 12.68 2.30 0.81
CA THR A 147 13.96 3.01 1.03
C THR A 147 14.34 3.04 2.51
N GLN A 148 13.39 3.34 3.41
CA GLN A 148 13.67 3.34 4.84
C GLN A 148 14.02 1.95 5.37
N ILE A 149 13.36 0.91 4.87
CA ILE A 149 13.62 -0.49 5.24
C ILE A 149 15.03 -0.90 4.81
N VAL A 150 15.43 -0.63 3.57
CA VAL A 150 16.79 -0.91 3.08
C VAL A 150 17.83 -0.21 3.97
N GLN A 151 17.62 1.08 4.24
CA GLN A 151 18.50 1.85 5.13
C GLN A 151 18.54 1.33 6.56
N ALA A 152 17.51 0.63 7.04
CA ALA A 152 17.51 0.05 8.38
C ALA A 152 18.28 -1.28 8.42
N ILE A 153 18.20 -2.07 7.35
CA ILE A 153 18.89 -3.37 7.22
C ILE A 153 20.40 -3.19 6.96
N GLU A 154 20.79 -2.13 6.25
CA GLU A 154 22.19 -1.87 5.89
C GLU A 154 23.01 -1.14 6.98
N ARG A 155 22.41 -0.83 8.14
CA ARG A 155 23.09 -0.18 9.28
C ARG A 155 23.90 -1.17 10.10
#